data_AF-A0A7H0GZT1-F1
#
_entry.id   AF-A0A7H0GZT1-F1
#
_cell.length_a   1.000
_cell.length_b   1.000
_cell.length_c   1.000
_cell.angle_alpha   90.00
_cell.angle_beta   90.00
_cell.angle_gamma   90.00
#
_symmetry.space_group_name_H-M   'P 1'
#
loop_
_entity.id
_entity.type
_entity.pdbx_description
1 polymer ?
#
loop_
_entity_poly.entity_id
_entity_poly.type
_entity_poly.pdbx_seq_one_letter_code
_entity_poly.pdbx_strand_id
1 'polypeptide(L)'
;MADVWLMADQASLKTSGTKGYFVRLGGTPDEISLFRQDATGSPVYVINGQDGTLKSANNNVVRVRVTRSAQNVWVLEHDLAGGQNFASGGTATDATHQRSAFFGVRLTYSSANNRNFYFDDFRITDTVPPALLSATPTGPHQLDALFSENLDAISAASFRLVAGPAVLTAQTDADNPALVHLTLGAIFPWETIRSKRAISPMLTE
;
A
#
# COMPACT_ATOMS: atom_id res chain seq x y z
N MET A 1 26.49 0.26 -1.51
CA MET A 1 25.20 0.49 -0.82
C MET A 1 24.09 -0.23 -1.56
N ALA A 2 23.04 -0.58 -0.84
CA ALA A 2 21.84 -1.20 -1.39
C ALA A 2 20.62 -0.33 -1.07
N ASP A 3 19.83 -0.03 -2.09
CA ASP A 3 18.55 0.65 -1.96
C ASP A 3 17.45 -0.41 -2.13
N VAL A 4 16.76 -0.75 -1.04
CA VAL A 4 15.63 -1.67 -1.02
C VAL A 4 14.35 -0.84 -1.11
N TRP A 5 13.79 -0.77 -2.32
CA TRP A 5 12.60 0.02 -2.63
C TRP A 5 11.35 -0.67 -2.12
N LEU A 6 10.73 -0.03 -1.12
CA LEU A 6 9.47 -0.44 -0.50
C LEU A 6 8.29 -0.04 -1.39
N MET A 7 8.41 1.12 -2.03
CA MET A 7 7.46 1.63 -3.00
C MET A 7 8.20 2.22 -4.18
N ALA A 8 7.86 1.83 -5.40
CA ALA A 8 8.35 2.43 -6.63
C ALA A 8 7.21 2.56 -7.65
N ASP A 9 7.23 3.63 -8.42
CA ASP A 9 6.27 3.86 -9.50
C ASP A 9 6.70 3.27 -10.86
N GLN A 10 7.99 2.93 -11.00
CA GLN A 10 8.58 2.34 -12.21
C GLN A 10 9.22 0.98 -11.90
N ALA A 11 9.12 0.04 -12.84
CA ALA A 11 9.75 -1.28 -12.70
C ALA A 11 11.28 -1.20 -12.71
N SER A 12 11.84 -0.30 -13.53
CA SER A 12 13.28 -0.06 -13.60
C SER A 12 13.70 1.02 -12.59
N LEU A 13 14.27 0.60 -11.47
CA LEU A 13 14.73 1.48 -10.38
C LEU A 13 15.92 2.41 -10.75
N LYS A 14 16.48 2.25 -11.95
CA LYS A 14 17.55 3.09 -12.49
C LYS A 14 17.02 4.22 -13.39
N THR A 15 15.73 4.19 -13.73
CA THR A 15 15.13 5.18 -14.62
C THR A 15 15.12 6.54 -13.93
N SER A 16 15.61 7.57 -14.63
CA SER A 16 15.51 8.96 -14.14
C SER A 16 14.05 9.32 -13.90
N GLY A 17 13.75 9.92 -12.75
CA GLY A 17 12.38 10.24 -12.36
C GLY A 17 11.59 9.14 -11.67
N THR A 18 12.20 7.97 -11.43
CA THR A 18 11.62 6.97 -10.52
C THR A 18 11.40 7.60 -9.15
N LYS A 19 10.19 7.49 -8.62
CA LYS A 19 9.77 8.06 -7.34
C LYS A 19 9.25 6.98 -6.40
N GLY A 20 9.34 7.24 -5.10
CA GLY A 20 8.89 6.31 -4.07
C GLY A 20 9.72 6.36 -2.80
N TYR A 21 9.69 5.25 -2.04
CA TYR A 21 10.41 5.12 -0.78
C TYR A 21 11.29 3.88 -0.79
N PHE A 22 12.47 4.00 -0.19
CA PHE A 22 13.42 2.91 -0.09
C PHE A 22 14.20 2.98 1.21
N VAL A 23 14.57 1.82 1.75
CA VAL A 23 15.58 1.72 2.79
C VAL A 23 16.95 1.65 2.11
N ARG A 24 17.86 2.52 2.52
CA ARG A 24 19.27 2.42 2.14
C ARG A 24 20.03 1.67 3.22
N LEU A 25 20.82 0.69 2.78
CA LEU A 25 21.80 -0.04 3.57
C LEU A 25 23.20 0.42 3.15
N GLY A 26 23.89 1.10 4.06
CA GLY A 26 25.21 1.68 3.88
C GLY A 26 25.16 3.05 3.21
N GLY A 27 26.18 3.38 2.41
CA GLY A 27 26.38 4.74 1.90
C GLY A 27 27.20 5.53 2.90
N THR A 28 27.19 6.86 2.84
CA THR A 28 27.80 7.69 3.89
C THR A 28 26.66 8.26 4.72
N PRO A 29 26.58 8.02 6.05
CA PRO A 29 27.63 7.55 6.98
C PRO A 29 27.55 6.07 7.43
N ASP A 30 27.45 5.10 6.52
CA ASP A 30 27.40 3.65 6.79
C ASP A 30 26.25 3.23 7.73
N GLU A 31 25.02 3.52 7.32
CA GLU A 31 23.83 3.37 8.18
C GLU A 31 22.64 2.68 7.50
N ILE A 32 21.55 2.51 8.27
CA ILE A 32 20.25 2.02 7.79
C ILE A 32 19.25 3.16 7.91
N SER A 33 18.78 3.69 6.77
CA SER A 33 17.92 4.87 6.76
C SER A 33 16.78 4.74 5.75
N LEU A 34 15.62 5.30 6.06
CA LEU A 34 14.48 5.36 5.16
C LEU A 34 14.53 6.68 4.39
N PHE A 35 14.51 6.58 3.06
CA PHE A 35 14.52 7.71 2.15
C PHE A 35 13.25 7.78 1.31
N ARG A 36 12.90 9.01 0.91
CA ARG A 36 11.99 9.31 -0.20
C ARG A 36 12.81 9.77 -1.41
N GLN A 37 12.49 9.25 -2.58
CA GLN A 37 12.96 9.80 -3.86
C GLN A 37 11.78 10.47 -4.56
N ASP A 38 11.90 11.77 -4.83
CA ASP A 38 10.98 12.52 -5.68
C ASP A 38 11.42 12.43 -7.16
N ALA A 39 10.57 12.88 -8.10
CA ALA A 39 10.86 12.77 -9.54
C ALA A 39 12.13 13.52 -9.99
N THR A 40 12.59 14.48 -9.19
CA THR A 40 13.85 15.19 -9.40
C THR A 40 14.58 15.35 -8.08
N GLY A 41 15.89 15.60 -8.16
CA GLY A 41 16.73 15.83 -6.98
C GLY A 41 17.24 14.55 -6.33
N SER A 42 17.99 14.75 -5.25
CA SER A 42 18.55 13.66 -4.44
C SER A 42 17.51 13.10 -3.47
N PRO A 43 17.65 11.83 -3.05
CA PRO A 43 16.80 11.27 -2.00
C PRO A 43 16.84 12.11 -0.73
N VAL A 44 15.69 12.23 -0.07
CA VAL A 44 15.50 12.96 1.19
C VAL A 44 15.26 11.96 2.31
N TYR A 45 15.86 12.18 3.48
CA TYR A 45 15.59 11.37 4.66
C TYR A 45 14.12 11.50 5.08
N VAL A 46 13.47 10.36 5.26
CA VAL A 46 12.21 10.24 6.01
C VAL A 46 12.51 9.84 7.44
N ILE A 47 13.40 8.85 7.61
CA ILE A 47 14.00 8.47 8.90
C ILE A 47 15.50 8.42 8.69
N ASN A 48 16.22 9.29 9.41
CA ASN A 48 17.68 9.22 9.47
C ASN A 48 18.09 8.22 10.56
N GLY A 49 18.79 7.17 10.16
CA GLY A 49 19.30 6.14 11.05
C GLY A 49 20.43 6.64 11.93
N GLN A 50 21.01 5.71 12.69
CA GLN A 50 22.21 5.99 13.45
C GLN A 50 23.45 5.74 12.58
N ASP A 51 24.30 6.74 12.47
CA ASP A 51 25.61 6.68 11.80
C ASP A 51 26.42 5.46 12.24
N GLY A 52 27.04 4.80 11.25
CA GLY A 52 27.96 3.69 11.48
C GLY A 52 27.31 2.41 11.99
N THR A 53 25.99 2.25 11.83
CA THR A 53 25.29 0.97 12.14
C THR A 53 25.69 -0.18 11.21
N LEU A 54 26.21 0.11 10.02
CA LEU A 54 26.73 -0.86 9.04
C LEU A 54 28.21 -0.61 8.69
N LYS A 55 29.04 -0.25 9.69
CA LYS A 55 30.45 0.11 9.49
C LYS A 55 31.46 -1.04 9.47
N SER A 56 31.02 -2.30 9.53
CA SER A 56 31.94 -3.44 9.54
C SER A 56 32.64 -3.56 8.19
N ALA A 57 33.97 -3.71 8.21
CA ALA A 57 34.77 -3.88 7.00
C ALA A 57 34.66 -5.30 6.40
N ASN A 58 34.23 -6.29 7.19
CA ASN A 58 34.22 -7.70 6.79
C ASN A 58 32.82 -8.19 6.41
N ASN A 59 31.84 -7.93 7.28
CA ASN A 59 30.48 -8.42 7.11
C ASN A 59 29.49 -7.53 7.87
N ASN A 60 28.44 -7.09 7.18
CA ASN A 60 27.32 -6.35 7.75
C ASN A 60 26.06 -7.19 7.56
N VAL A 61 25.74 -8.02 8.56
CA VAL A 61 24.48 -8.77 8.59
C VAL A 61 23.41 -7.87 9.19
N VAL A 62 22.24 -7.81 8.57
CA VAL A 62 21.10 -7.08 9.12
C VAL A 62 19.80 -7.69 8.64
N ARG A 63 18.82 -7.77 9.54
CA ARG A 63 17.41 -7.94 9.17
C ARG A 63 16.70 -6.61 9.37
N VAL A 64 15.97 -6.15 8.36
CA VAL A 64 15.22 -4.90 8.40
C VAL A 64 13.73 -5.20 8.35
N ARG A 65 12.96 -4.49 9.18
CA ARG A 65 11.51 -4.45 9.13
C ARG A 65 11.07 -3.00 8.96
N VAL A 66 10.20 -2.77 7.99
CA VAL A 66 9.53 -1.47 7.83
C VAL A 66 8.03 -1.70 7.82
N THR A 67 7.31 -0.88 8.58
CA THR A 67 5.84 -0.83 8.53
C THR A 67 5.39 0.56 8.14
N ARG A 68 4.23 0.64 7.47
CA ARG A 68 3.57 1.87 7.09
C ARG A 68 2.09 1.76 7.47
N SER A 69 1.58 2.71 8.25
CA SER A 69 0.16 2.74 8.62
C SER A 69 -0.70 3.45 7.56
N ALA A 70 -2.03 3.32 7.68
CA ALA A 70 -3.00 4.07 6.87
C ALA A 70 -2.90 5.60 7.06
N GLN A 71 -2.35 6.05 8.20
CA GLN A 71 -2.06 7.46 8.48
C GLN A 71 -0.70 7.90 7.89
N ASN A 72 -0.04 7.04 7.11
CA ASN A 72 1.27 7.27 6.51
C ASN A 72 2.40 7.42 7.55
N VAL A 73 2.25 6.77 8.70
CA VAL A 73 3.32 6.65 9.71
C VAL A 73 4.23 5.49 9.31
N TRP A 74 5.50 5.79 9.11
CA TRP A 74 6.56 4.85 8.82
C TRP A 74 7.30 4.50 10.11
N VAL A 75 7.57 3.22 10.31
CA VAL A 75 8.43 2.72 11.38
C VAL A 75 9.53 1.90 10.74
N LEU A 76 10.79 2.28 10.99
CA LEU A 76 11.97 1.54 10.59
C LEU A 76 12.52 0.80 11.81
N GLU A 77 12.76 -0.48 11.67
CA GLU A 77 13.34 -1.33 12.69
C GLU A 77 14.38 -2.25 12.08
N HIS A 78 15.40 -2.62 12.86
CA HIS A 78 16.45 -3.52 12.39
C HIS A 78 17.04 -4.37 13.51
N ASP A 79 17.55 -5.55 13.14
CA ASP A 79 18.38 -6.41 13.98
C ASP A 79 19.75 -6.55 13.30
N LEU A 80 20.79 -5.99 13.92
CA LEU A 80 22.18 -5.96 13.39
C LEU A 80 22.92 -7.31 13.52
N ALA A 81 22.28 -8.34 14.07
CA ALA A 81 22.76 -9.71 14.05
C ALA A 81 22.02 -10.57 13.00
N GLY A 82 21.04 -9.99 12.28
CA GLY A 82 20.22 -10.72 11.31
C GLY A 82 19.08 -11.55 11.92
N GLY A 83 18.91 -11.47 13.24
CA GLY A 83 17.85 -12.16 13.99
C GLY A 83 16.50 -11.47 13.87
N GLN A 84 15.63 -11.70 14.86
CA GLN A 84 14.28 -11.12 14.94
C GLN A 84 14.11 -10.21 16.17
N ASN A 85 15.21 -9.87 16.85
CA ASN A 85 15.25 -8.98 18.01
C ASN A 85 15.39 -7.54 17.51
N PHE A 86 14.32 -7.03 16.93
CA PHE A 86 14.30 -5.71 16.30
C PHE A 86 14.50 -4.58 17.32
N ALA A 87 15.46 -3.70 17.02
CA ALA A 87 15.60 -2.39 17.63
C ALA A 87 14.98 -1.32 16.71
N SER A 88 14.49 -0.24 17.31
CA SER A 88 13.96 0.89 16.54
C SER A 88 15.08 1.65 15.83
N GLY A 89 14.91 1.87 14.52
CA GLY A 89 15.69 2.81 13.72
C GLY A 89 15.00 4.17 13.58
N GLY A 90 13.76 4.31 14.08
CA GLY A 90 13.02 5.57 14.11
C GLY A 90 11.58 5.45 13.59
N THR A 91 10.86 6.56 13.70
CA THR A 91 9.50 6.72 13.19
C THR A 91 9.33 8.10 12.58
N ALA A 92 8.55 8.20 11.50
CA ALA A 92 8.24 9.46 10.83
C ALA A 92 6.90 9.37 10.10
N THR A 93 6.26 10.51 9.85
CA THR A 93 5.07 10.57 9.00
C THR A 93 5.43 11.23 7.68
N ASP A 94 5.22 10.52 6.57
CA ASP A 94 5.43 11.06 5.21
C ASP A 94 4.41 10.44 4.26
N ALA A 95 3.60 11.30 3.64
CA ALA A 95 2.48 10.94 2.77
C ALA A 95 2.67 11.37 1.32
N THR A 96 3.89 11.75 0.90
CA THR A 96 4.15 12.32 -0.43
C THR A 96 3.88 11.33 -1.57
N HIS A 97 4.22 10.05 -1.41
CA HIS A 97 3.80 9.01 -2.35
C HIS A 97 2.88 8.01 -1.66
N GLN A 98 1.68 7.84 -2.20
CA GLN A 98 0.64 7.01 -1.58
C GLN A 98 0.38 5.71 -2.33
N ARG A 99 0.97 5.55 -3.52
CA ARG A 99 0.79 4.37 -4.37
C ARG A 99 2.13 3.75 -4.71
N SER A 100 2.17 2.42 -4.69
CA SER A 100 3.29 1.63 -5.16
C SER A 100 2.81 0.76 -6.32
N ALA A 101 3.63 0.65 -7.36
CA ALA A 101 3.43 -0.35 -8.41
C ALA A 101 4.48 -1.47 -8.32
N PHE A 102 5.63 -1.22 -7.69
CA PHE A 102 6.75 -2.16 -7.64
C PHE A 102 7.48 -2.14 -6.29
N PHE A 103 8.00 -3.31 -5.93
CA PHE A 103 9.03 -3.51 -4.92
C PHE A 103 10.31 -3.96 -5.63
N GLY A 104 11.49 -3.61 -5.13
CA GLY A 104 12.73 -4.14 -5.69
C GLY A 104 14.00 -3.67 -5.02
N VAL A 105 15.14 -4.16 -5.51
CA VAL A 105 16.46 -3.83 -4.98
C VAL A 105 17.31 -3.19 -6.05
N ARG A 106 17.92 -2.04 -5.75
CA ARG A 106 18.94 -1.39 -6.55
C ARG A 106 20.26 -1.42 -5.80
N LEU A 107 21.30 -1.93 -6.45
CA LEU A 107 22.64 -1.94 -5.91
C LEU A 107 23.52 -0.88 -6.58
N THR A 108 24.35 -0.24 -5.76
CA THR A 108 25.49 0.58 -6.21
C THR A 108 26.76 0.04 -5.55
N TYR A 109 27.67 -0.47 -6.37
CA TYR A 109 28.89 -1.17 -5.95
C TYR A 109 30.07 -0.84 -6.86
N SER A 110 31.29 -1.11 -6.37
CA SER A 110 32.49 -1.15 -7.19
C SER A 110 32.63 -2.50 -7.90
N SER A 111 33.45 -2.56 -8.95
CA SER A 111 33.78 -3.82 -9.63
C SER A 111 34.35 -4.87 -8.69
N ALA A 112 35.14 -4.46 -7.70
CA ALA A 112 35.73 -5.36 -6.70
C ALA A 112 34.70 -5.93 -5.71
N ASN A 113 33.54 -5.28 -5.54
CA ASN A 113 32.54 -5.65 -4.55
C ASN A 113 31.21 -6.15 -5.15
N ASN A 114 31.18 -6.44 -6.46
CA ASN A 114 29.95 -6.74 -7.19
C ASN A 114 29.34 -8.13 -6.91
N ARG A 115 29.99 -8.95 -6.06
CA ARG A 115 29.54 -10.31 -5.68
C ARG A 115 29.28 -10.48 -4.19
N ASN A 116 29.42 -9.43 -3.39
CA ASN A 116 29.35 -9.53 -1.92
C ASN A 116 28.06 -8.92 -1.34
N PHE A 117 26.96 -9.04 -2.07
CA PHE A 117 25.64 -8.61 -1.62
C PHE A 117 24.70 -9.80 -1.68
N TYR A 118 24.05 -10.10 -0.56
CA TYR A 118 23.15 -11.23 -0.41
C TYR A 118 21.83 -10.73 0.17
N PHE A 119 20.72 -11.21 -0.38
CA PHE A 119 19.38 -10.89 0.07
C PHE A 119 18.55 -12.17 0.05
N ASP A 120 17.85 -12.40 1.13
CA ASP A 120 16.93 -13.51 1.33
C ASP A 120 15.71 -13.03 2.14
N ASP A 121 14.79 -13.94 2.42
CA ASP A 121 13.67 -13.74 3.35
C ASP A 121 12.79 -12.50 3.09
N PHE A 122 12.63 -12.09 1.83
CA PHE A 122 11.69 -11.03 1.49
C PHE A 122 10.26 -11.43 1.84
N ARG A 123 9.67 -10.66 2.75
CA ARG A 123 8.26 -10.77 3.12
C ARG A 123 7.60 -9.40 2.99
N ILE A 124 6.79 -9.24 1.95
CA ILE A 124 5.94 -8.07 1.75
C ILE A 124 4.50 -8.54 1.96
N THR A 125 3.81 -7.93 2.92
CA THR A 125 2.43 -8.30 3.26
C THR A 125 1.60 -7.06 3.42
N ASP A 126 0.43 -7.06 2.78
CA ASP A 126 -0.67 -6.25 3.25
C ASP A 126 -1.37 -6.97 4.40
N THR A 127 -1.60 -6.25 5.50
CA THR A 127 -2.26 -6.78 6.70
C THR A 127 -3.59 -6.09 6.99
N VAL A 128 -3.94 -5.05 6.23
CA VAL A 128 -5.23 -4.37 6.36
C VAL A 128 -6.10 -4.86 5.22
N PRO A 129 -7.20 -5.58 5.48
CA PRO A 129 -8.09 -6.00 4.41
C PRO A 129 -8.94 -4.82 3.91
N PRO A 130 -9.43 -4.87 2.66
CA PRO A 130 -10.31 -3.84 2.13
C PRO A 130 -11.59 -3.73 2.96
N ALA A 131 -11.87 -2.53 3.47
CA ALA A 131 -13.09 -2.23 4.20
C ALA A 131 -14.09 -1.52 3.29
N LEU A 132 -15.35 -1.95 3.31
CA LEU A 132 -16.44 -1.25 2.62
C LEU A 132 -16.68 0.11 3.31
N LEU A 133 -16.45 1.21 2.59
CA LEU A 133 -16.70 2.57 3.06
C LEU A 133 -18.14 3.01 2.79
N SER A 134 -18.66 2.72 1.60
CA SER A 134 -20.03 3.04 1.23
C SER A 134 -20.58 2.09 0.16
N ALA A 135 -21.90 1.95 0.13
CA ALA A 135 -22.63 1.25 -0.92
C ALA A 135 -23.83 2.10 -1.33
N THR A 136 -23.83 2.62 -2.55
CA THR A 136 -24.80 3.62 -3.01
C THR A 136 -25.52 3.13 -4.26
N PRO A 137 -26.86 3.02 -4.26
CA PRO A 137 -27.61 2.70 -5.47
C PRO A 137 -27.48 3.84 -6.49
N THR A 138 -27.02 3.52 -7.69
CA THR A 138 -26.90 4.46 -8.81
C THR A 138 -28.01 4.28 -9.85
N GLY A 139 -28.76 3.18 -9.74
CA GLY A 139 -29.92 2.89 -10.59
C GLY A 139 -30.74 1.72 -10.03
N PRO A 140 -31.81 1.32 -10.73
CA PRO A 140 -32.67 0.23 -10.27
C PRO A 140 -31.91 -1.11 -10.16
N HIS A 141 -30.92 -1.35 -11.02
CA HIS A 141 -30.11 -2.57 -11.03
C HIS A 141 -28.63 -2.32 -10.75
N GLN A 142 -28.27 -1.13 -10.25
CA GLN A 142 -26.88 -0.72 -10.12
C GLN A 142 -26.57 -0.29 -8.68
N LEU A 143 -25.46 -0.79 -8.16
CA LEU A 143 -24.93 -0.44 -6.84
C LEU A 143 -23.44 -0.16 -6.96
N ASP A 144 -23.03 1.01 -6.49
CA ASP A 144 -21.64 1.40 -6.39
C ASP A 144 -21.12 1.13 -4.98
N ALA A 145 -20.11 0.27 -4.85
CA ALA A 145 -19.47 -0.06 -3.59
C ALA A 145 -18.05 0.54 -3.55
N LEU A 146 -17.81 1.46 -2.62
CA LEU A 146 -16.50 2.10 -2.43
C LEU A 146 -15.77 1.45 -1.26
N PHE A 147 -14.50 1.11 -1.46
CA PHE A 147 -13.63 0.47 -0.48
C PHE A 147 -12.52 1.40 0.02
N SER A 148 -11.88 1.04 1.13
CA SER A 148 -10.78 1.78 1.75
C SER A 148 -9.47 1.70 0.98
N GLU A 149 -9.37 0.79 0.02
CA GLU A 149 -8.21 0.56 -0.82
C GLU A 149 -8.63 -0.01 -2.19
N ASN A 150 -7.68 -0.06 -3.12
CA ASN A 150 -7.91 -0.64 -4.43
C ASN A 150 -8.17 -2.14 -4.31
N LEU A 151 -9.16 -2.65 -5.03
CA LEU A 151 -9.39 -4.08 -5.15
C LEU A 151 -8.68 -4.63 -6.38
N ASP A 152 -8.05 -5.79 -6.24
CA ASP A 152 -7.61 -6.54 -7.41
C ASP A 152 -8.82 -7.18 -8.13
N ALA A 153 -8.65 -7.53 -9.40
CA ALA A 153 -9.76 -8.05 -10.21
C ALA A 153 -10.33 -9.40 -9.70
N ILE A 154 -9.57 -10.14 -8.89
CA ILE A 154 -9.97 -11.46 -8.36
C ILE A 154 -10.84 -11.27 -7.11
N SER A 155 -10.44 -10.40 -6.19
CA SER A 155 -11.23 -10.01 -5.01
C SER A 155 -12.52 -9.29 -5.39
N ALA A 156 -12.51 -8.53 -6.49
CA ALA A 156 -13.69 -7.87 -7.02
C ALA A 156 -14.74 -8.82 -7.64
N ALA A 157 -14.44 -10.10 -7.87
CA ALA A 157 -15.36 -11.01 -8.56
C ALA A 157 -16.40 -11.69 -7.65
N SER A 158 -16.30 -11.55 -6.32
CA SER A 158 -17.07 -12.35 -5.36
C SER A 158 -17.88 -11.50 -4.37
N PHE A 159 -18.84 -10.73 -4.89
CA PHE A 159 -19.77 -9.96 -4.05
C PHE A 159 -21.10 -10.67 -3.84
N ARG A 160 -21.62 -10.57 -2.61
CA ARG A 160 -22.99 -10.96 -2.27
C ARG A 160 -23.63 -9.88 -1.41
N LEU A 161 -24.89 -9.60 -1.66
CA LEU A 161 -25.70 -8.81 -0.74
C LEU A 161 -26.25 -9.75 0.34
N VAL A 162 -26.12 -9.40 1.62
CA VAL A 162 -26.63 -10.21 2.74
C VAL A 162 -28.16 -10.35 2.69
N ALA A 163 -28.84 -9.27 2.29
CA ALA A 163 -30.27 -9.25 2.03
C ALA A 163 -30.51 -8.37 0.79
N GLY A 164 -30.60 -8.99 -0.38
CA GLY A 164 -30.80 -8.28 -1.64
C GLY A 164 -30.72 -9.18 -2.86
N PRO A 165 -30.90 -8.61 -4.06
CA PRO A 165 -30.77 -9.33 -5.31
C PRO A 165 -29.38 -9.95 -5.48
N ALA A 166 -29.29 -11.02 -6.29
CA ALA A 166 -28.01 -11.59 -6.69
C ALA A 166 -27.17 -10.55 -7.46
N VAL A 167 -25.85 -10.54 -7.20
CA VAL A 167 -24.89 -9.79 -8.01
C VAL A 167 -24.63 -10.60 -9.28
N LEU A 168 -24.95 -10.05 -10.45
CA LEU A 168 -24.69 -10.67 -11.75
C LEU A 168 -23.28 -10.38 -12.24
N THR A 169 -22.83 -9.13 -12.07
CA THR A 169 -21.48 -8.70 -12.42
C THR A 169 -20.96 -7.73 -11.38
N ALA A 170 -19.65 -7.73 -11.22
CA ALA A 170 -18.91 -6.80 -10.41
C ALA A 170 -17.67 -6.38 -11.19
N GLN A 171 -17.48 -5.08 -11.37
CA GLN A 171 -16.36 -4.53 -12.13
C GLN A 171 -15.78 -3.34 -11.39
N THR A 172 -14.47 -3.34 -11.18
CA THR A 172 -13.77 -2.15 -10.67
C THR A 172 -13.89 -1.01 -11.68
N ASP A 173 -14.08 0.21 -11.20
CA ASP A 173 -14.02 1.41 -12.01
C ASP A 173 -12.60 1.57 -12.60
N ALA A 174 -12.52 2.08 -13.85
CA ALA A 174 -11.27 2.19 -14.59
C ALA A 174 -10.35 3.28 -14.06
N ASP A 175 -10.92 4.36 -13.51
CA ASP A 175 -10.18 5.51 -12.98
C ASP A 175 -9.96 5.40 -11.47
N ASN A 176 -10.88 4.72 -10.77
CA ASN A 176 -10.83 4.47 -9.34
C ASN A 176 -10.99 2.98 -8.99
N PRO A 177 -9.91 2.18 -8.95
CA PRO A 177 -9.98 0.76 -8.61
C PRO A 177 -10.48 0.43 -7.19
N ALA A 178 -10.70 1.42 -6.32
CA ALA A 178 -11.36 1.23 -5.03
C ALA A 178 -12.91 1.27 -5.13
N LEU A 179 -13.46 1.68 -6.28
CA LEU A 179 -14.88 1.68 -6.57
C LEU A 179 -15.24 0.45 -7.41
N VAL A 180 -16.29 -0.26 -7.02
CA VAL A 180 -16.83 -1.41 -7.75
C VAL A 180 -18.27 -1.13 -8.15
N HIS A 181 -18.54 -1.26 -9.46
CA HIS A 181 -19.88 -1.24 -10.02
C HIS A 181 -20.46 -2.65 -10.00
N LEU A 182 -21.57 -2.82 -9.29
CA LEU A 182 -22.32 -4.07 -9.22
C LEU A 182 -23.57 -3.97 -10.10
N THR A 183 -23.78 -4.98 -10.95
CA THR A 183 -25.06 -5.19 -11.64
C THR A 183 -25.88 -6.23 -10.89
N LEU A 184 -27.14 -5.91 -10.59
CA LEU A 184 -28.03 -6.73 -9.78
C LEU A 184 -29.07 -7.45 -10.63
N GLY A 185 -29.38 -8.69 -10.26
CA GLY A 185 -30.37 -9.53 -10.96
C GLY A 185 -31.82 -9.13 -10.74
N ALA A 186 -32.08 -8.21 -9.82
CA ALA A 186 -33.41 -7.66 -9.56
C ALA A 186 -33.28 -6.21 -9.09
N ILE A 187 -34.41 -5.48 -9.09
CA ILE A 187 -34.43 -4.08 -8.66
C ILE A 187 -34.02 -3.97 -7.19
N PHE A 188 -33.07 -3.09 -6.89
CA PHE A 188 -32.70 -2.75 -5.52
C PHE A 188 -33.82 -1.90 -4.90
N PRO A 189 -34.44 -2.33 -3.79
CA PRO A 189 -35.64 -1.70 -3.25
C PRO A 189 -35.30 -0.43 -2.44
N TRP A 190 -34.74 0.60 -3.07
CA TRP A 190 -34.49 1.88 -2.40
C TRP A 190 -35.75 2.77 -2.33
N GLU A 191 -36.72 2.58 -3.24
CA GLU A 191 -38.00 3.30 -3.23
C GLU A 191 -38.98 2.80 -2.16
N THR A 192 -38.84 1.54 -1.71
CA THR A 192 -39.68 0.97 -0.65
C THR A 192 -39.39 1.58 0.73
N ILE A 193 -38.19 2.14 0.94
CA ILE A 193 -37.80 2.79 2.19
C ILE A 193 -38.32 4.24 2.24
N ARG A 194 -38.41 4.94 1.10
CA ARG A 194 -39.01 6.30 1.04
C ARG A 194 -40.54 6.27 1.05
N SER A 195 -41.17 5.27 0.44
CA SER A 195 -42.64 5.18 0.38
C SER A 195 -43.31 4.75 1.70
N LYS A 196 -42.58 4.12 2.64
CA LYS A 196 -43.13 3.77 3.96
C LYS A 196 -43.37 4.96 4.90
N ARG A 197 -43.01 6.19 4.53
CA ARG A 197 -43.32 7.41 5.31
C ARG A 197 -44.45 8.28 4.72
N ALA A 198 -45.11 7.83 3.66
CA ALA A 198 -46.12 8.63 2.97
C ALA A 198 -47.34 7.81 2.52
N ILE A 199 -48.01 7.07 3.42
CA ILE A 199 -49.38 6.61 3.17
C ILE A 199 -50.21 6.57 4.45
N SER A 200 -51.04 7.61 4.66
CA SER A 200 -52.45 7.48 5.04
C SER A 200 -53.15 8.85 5.01
N PRO A 201 -53.97 9.15 4.00
CA PRO A 201 -55.18 9.94 4.19
C PRO A 201 -56.31 8.95 4.47
N MET A 202 -56.72 8.83 5.73
CA MET A 202 -58.05 8.26 6.02
C MET A 202 -59.05 9.42 5.96
N LEU A 203 -59.84 9.44 4.89
CA LEU A 203 -61.14 10.09 4.86
C LEU A 203 -62.16 9.16 5.51
N THR A 204 -62.83 9.66 6.54
CA THR A 204 -64.11 9.24 7.14
C THR A 204 -64.55 10.41 8.02
N GLU A 205 -65.73 11.02 7.94
CA GLU A 205 -66.97 10.87 7.17
C GLU A 205 -67.43 12.25 6.66
#